data_AF-A0A543Q5L7-F1
#
_entry.id   AF-A0A543Q5L7-F1
#
_cell.length_a   1.000
_cell.length_b   1.000
_cell.length_c   1.000
_cell.angle_alpha   90.00
_cell.angle_beta   90.00
_cell.angle_gamma   90.00
#
_symmetry.space_group_name_H-M   'P 1'
#
loop_
_entity.id
_entity.type
_entity.pdbx_description
1 polymer ?
#
loop_
_entity_poly.entity_id
_entity_poly.type
_entity_poly.pdbx_seq_one_letter_code
_entity_poly.pdbx_strand_id
1 'polypeptide(L)'
;MKLAETQRAFTESMRSKYPNLFPEPENEDYAINRYGIEVYQGWFPIVEHMIDQIAAYAERHEIDDFLRITQIKTDYCLLRCNTTLQNDELNQIINAHNEQAAHTCEQCGNPGEIRVERRWKTVLCDMCNSKK
;
A
#
# COMPACT_ATOMS: atom_id res chain seq x y z
N MET A 1 12.14 -9.57 -11.77
CA MET A 1 12.37 -10.84 -11.03
C MET A 1 12.57 -10.62 -9.53
N LYS A 2 13.50 -9.76 -9.06
CA LYS A 2 13.66 -9.48 -7.61
C LYS A 2 12.54 -8.64 -6.96
N LEU A 3 12.05 -7.60 -7.63
CA LEU A 3 11.00 -6.72 -7.07
C LEU A 3 9.70 -7.48 -6.75
N ALA A 4 9.28 -8.37 -7.66
CA ALA A 4 8.09 -9.19 -7.47
C ALA A 4 8.23 -10.17 -6.29
N GLU A 5 9.44 -10.68 -6.04
CA GLU A 5 9.73 -11.54 -4.89
C GLU A 5 9.65 -10.75 -3.57
N THR A 6 10.19 -9.54 -3.53
CA THR A 6 10.10 -8.66 -2.35
C THR A 6 8.66 -8.23 -2.06
N GLN A 7 7.90 -7.86 -3.10
CA GLN A 7 6.48 -7.51 -2.97
C GLN A 7 5.64 -8.69 -2.48
N ARG A 8 5.92 -9.90 -2.98
CA ARG A 8 5.26 -11.13 -2.52
C ARG A 8 5.56 -11.39 -1.04
N ALA A 9 6.83 -11.35 -0.64
CA ALA A 9 7.23 -11.56 0.76
C ALA A 9 6.59 -10.53 1.70
N PHE A 10 6.51 -9.26 1.28
CA PHE A 10 5.82 -8.22 2.05
C PHE A 10 4.30 -8.45 2.12
N THR A 11 3.68 -8.89 1.03
CA THR A 11 2.25 -9.25 1.03
C THR A 11 1.98 -10.40 2.00
N GLU A 12 2.80 -11.44 1.98
CA GLU A 12 2.69 -12.61 2.86
C GLU A 12 2.88 -12.20 4.34
N SER A 13 3.83 -11.31 4.64
CA SER A 13 4.04 -10.84 6.02
C SER A 13 2.84 -10.04 6.53
N MET A 14 2.25 -9.15 5.71
CA MET A 14 1.06 -8.38 6.08
C MET A 14 -0.16 -9.28 6.27
N ARG A 15 -0.36 -10.28 5.41
CA ARG A 15 -1.42 -11.29 5.57
C ARG A 15 -1.26 -12.11 6.84
N SER A 16 -0.04 -12.53 7.14
CA SER A 16 0.23 -13.28 8.36
C SER A 16 0.01 -12.44 9.62
N LYS A 17 0.30 -11.14 9.57
CA LYS A 17 0.12 -10.21 10.69
C LYS A 17 -1.35 -9.84 10.90
N TYR A 18 -2.12 -9.73 9.80
CA TYR A 18 -3.51 -9.25 9.80
C TYR A 18 -4.47 -10.14 9.02
N PRO A 19 -4.63 -11.42 9.39
CA PRO A 19 -5.39 -12.38 8.58
C PRO A 19 -6.83 -11.94 8.30
N ASN A 20 -7.50 -11.30 9.27
CA ASN A 20 -8.90 -10.87 9.13
C ASN A 20 -9.09 -9.66 8.19
N LEU A 21 -8.04 -8.89 7.91
CA LEU A 21 -8.13 -7.75 7.00
C LEU A 21 -7.91 -8.11 5.54
N PHE A 22 -7.45 -9.32 5.23
CA PHE A 22 -7.23 -9.76 3.86
C PHE A 22 -8.31 -10.76 3.45
N PRO A 23 -8.79 -10.70 2.20
CA PRO A 23 -9.73 -11.70 1.70
C PRO A 23 -9.08 -13.08 1.68
N GLU A 24 -9.91 -14.11 1.72
CA GLU A 24 -9.51 -15.51 1.62
C GLU A 24 -8.61 -15.69 0.39
N PRO A 25 -7.40 -16.27 0.52
CA PRO A 25 -6.41 -16.31 -0.57
C PRO A 25 -6.93 -16.95 -1.87
N GLU A 26 -7.86 -17.90 -1.77
CA GLU A 26 -8.46 -18.62 -2.90
C GLU A 26 -9.44 -17.76 -3.69
N ASN A 27 -9.92 -16.65 -3.12
CA ASN A 27 -10.86 -15.75 -3.78
C ASN A 27 -10.13 -14.79 -4.73
N GLU A 28 -9.86 -15.24 -5.94
CA GLU A 28 -9.16 -14.42 -6.93
C GLU A 28 -9.93 -13.17 -7.37
N ASP A 29 -11.21 -12.97 -7.04
CA ASP A 29 -11.95 -11.76 -7.43
C ASP A 29 -11.28 -10.48 -6.91
N TYR A 30 -10.55 -10.56 -5.80
CA TYR A 30 -9.80 -9.43 -5.25
C TYR A 30 -8.39 -9.31 -5.84
N ALA A 31 -8.05 -8.11 -6.33
CA ALA A 31 -6.77 -7.82 -6.96
C ALA A 31 -5.57 -8.15 -6.05
N ILE A 32 -5.70 -7.92 -4.74
CA ILE A 32 -4.64 -8.22 -3.77
C ILE A 32 -4.31 -9.72 -3.65
N ASN A 33 -5.23 -10.62 -4.02
CA ASN A 33 -4.96 -12.06 -4.08
C ASN A 33 -4.19 -12.43 -5.36
N ARG A 34 -4.48 -11.77 -6.50
CA ARG A 34 -3.81 -12.03 -7.78
C ARG A 34 -2.41 -11.40 -7.87
N TYR A 35 -2.27 -10.18 -7.38
CA TYR A 35 -1.08 -9.35 -7.61
C TYR A 35 -0.30 -9.02 -6.34
N GLY A 36 -0.91 -9.23 -5.17
CA GLY A 36 -0.35 -8.80 -3.89
C GLY A 36 -0.43 -7.29 -3.70
N ILE A 37 0.47 -6.78 -2.86
CA ILE A 37 0.66 -5.36 -2.59
C ILE A 37 1.63 -4.79 -3.64
N GLU A 38 1.09 -3.99 -4.56
CA GLU A 38 1.79 -3.50 -5.75
C GLU A 38 2.45 -2.13 -5.51
N VAL A 39 3.29 -2.01 -4.48
CA VAL A 39 4.10 -0.80 -4.20
C VAL A 39 5.59 -1.12 -4.17
N TYR A 40 6.44 -0.10 -4.26
CA TYR A 40 7.88 -0.26 -4.12
C TYR A 40 8.31 -0.29 -2.65
N GLN A 41 9.46 -0.91 -2.38
CA GLN A 41 9.97 -1.19 -1.03
C GLN A 41 10.13 0.04 -0.13
N GLY A 42 10.37 1.23 -0.71
CA GLY A 42 10.47 2.48 0.03
C GLY A 42 9.17 2.89 0.70
N TRP A 43 8.03 2.37 0.23
CA TRP A 43 6.71 2.62 0.80
C TRP A 43 6.22 1.51 1.72
N PHE A 44 6.97 0.42 1.90
CA PHE A 44 6.55 -0.67 2.80
C PHE A 44 6.24 -0.21 4.22
N PRO A 45 7.08 0.64 4.88
CA PRO A 45 6.75 1.12 6.21
C PRO A 45 5.48 1.98 6.26
N ILE A 46 5.20 2.76 5.21
CA ILE A 46 3.99 3.57 5.10
C ILE A 46 2.76 2.66 4.96
N VAL A 47 2.84 1.64 4.11
CA VAL A 47 1.76 0.69 3.91
C VAL A 47 1.51 -0.15 5.16
N GLU A 48 2.55 -0.61 5.83
CA GLU A 48 2.42 -1.32 7.10
C GLU A 48 1.72 -0.45 8.15
N HIS A 49 2.16 0.81 8.33
CA HIS A 49 1.52 1.72 9.27
C HIS A 49 0.04 2.01 8.92
N MET A 50 -0.27 2.12 7.62
CA MET A 50 -1.64 2.28 7.14
C MET A 50 -2.49 1.06 7.52
N ILE A 51 -2.00 -0.15 7.30
CA ILE A 51 -2.71 -1.39 7.65
C ILE A 51 -2.86 -1.50 9.17
N ASP A 52 -1.84 -1.16 9.95
CA ASP A 52 -1.90 -1.12 11.42
C ASP A 52 -3.05 -0.19 11.90
N GLN A 53 -3.19 1.00 11.31
CA GLN A 53 -4.27 1.92 11.65
C GLN A 53 -5.65 1.43 11.20
N ILE A 54 -5.74 0.80 10.02
CA ILE A 54 -6.99 0.18 9.54
C ILE A 54 -7.40 -0.98 10.46
N ALA A 55 -6.43 -1.78 10.95
CA ALA A 55 -6.70 -2.89 11.88
C ALA A 55 -7.24 -2.37 13.22
N ALA A 56 -6.58 -1.36 13.79
CA ALA A 56 -7.04 -0.72 15.03
C ALA A 56 -8.43 -0.08 14.86
N TYR A 57 -8.71 0.51 13.69
CA TYR A 57 -10.04 0.99 13.35
C TYR A 57 -11.06 -0.15 13.31
N ALA A 58 -10.76 -1.25 12.61
CA ALA A 58 -11.65 -2.40 12.49
C ALA A 58 -12.03 -2.98 13.85
N GLU A 59 -11.03 -3.17 14.72
CA GLU A 59 -11.20 -3.68 16.08
C GLU A 59 -12.04 -2.73 16.93
N ARG A 60 -11.72 -1.43 16.93
CA ARG A 60 -12.45 -0.41 17.70
C ARG A 60 -13.93 -0.31 17.35
N HIS A 61 -14.28 -0.57 16.09
CA HIS A 61 -15.65 -0.50 15.59
C HIS A 61 -16.34 -1.86 15.49
N GLU A 62 -15.68 -2.95 15.88
CA GLU A 62 -16.21 -4.32 15.81
C GLU A 62 -16.68 -4.70 14.39
N ILE A 63 -15.90 -4.32 13.38
CA ILE A 63 -16.20 -4.56 11.94
C ILE A 63 -15.14 -5.41 11.23
N ASP A 64 -14.26 -6.06 11.99
CA ASP A 64 -13.19 -6.91 11.46
C ASP A 64 -13.72 -8.08 10.61
N ASP A 65 -14.95 -8.55 10.87
CA ASP A 65 -15.61 -9.56 10.05
C ASP A 65 -16.02 -9.06 8.65
N PHE A 66 -16.22 -7.75 8.47
CA PHE A 66 -16.78 -7.16 7.24
C PHE A 66 -15.77 -6.35 6.41
N LEU A 67 -14.70 -5.90 7.05
CA LEU A 67 -13.68 -5.06 6.42
C LEU A 67 -12.55 -5.93 5.83
N ARG A 68 -12.37 -5.86 4.51
CA ARG A 68 -11.24 -6.46 3.79
C ARG A 68 -10.55 -5.40 2.94
N ILE A 69 -9.22 -5.43 2.92
CA ILE A 69 -8.39 -4.71 1.98
C ILE A 69 -8.35 -5.51 0.68
N THR A 70 -8.84 -4.93 -0.40
CA THR A 70 -9.05 -5.62 -1.68
C THR A 70 -7.98 -5.29 -2.72
N GLN A 71 -7.29 -4.16 -2.56
CA GLN A 71 -6.17 -3.75 -3.41
C GLN A 71 -5.29 -2.73 -2.69
N ILE A 72 -3.97 -2.85 -2.83
CA ILE A 72 -3.02 -1.79 -2.54
C ILE A 72 -2.07 -1.66 -3.73
N LYS A 73 -1.96 -0.46 -4.31
CA LYS A 73 -1.10 -0.21 -5.46
C LYS A 73 -0.58 1.22 -5.52
N THR A 74 0.48 1.42 -6.29
CA THR A 74 0.86 2.74 -6.79
C THR A 74 0.03 3.08 -8.02
N ASP A 75 -0.57 4.28 -8.05
CA ASP A 75 -1.30 4.82 -9.18
C ASP A 75 -0.96 6.30 -9.37
N TYR A 76 -0.33 6.68 -10.49
CA TYR A 76 0.12 8.06 -10.76
C TYR A 76 0.88 8.75 -9.59
N CYS A 77 1.91 8.09 -9.02
CA CYS A 77 2.67 8.56 -7.83
C CYS A 77 1.89 8.57 -6.52
N LEU A 78 0.71 7.98 -6.47
CA LEU A 78 -0.14 7.98 -5.29
C LEU A 78 -0.29 6.56 -4.76
N LEU A 79 -0.20 6.40 -3.44
CA LEU A 79 -0.61 5.18 -2.77
C LEU A 79 -2.14 5.07 -2.81
N ARG A 80 -2.67 3.98 -3.36
CA ARG A 80 -4.10 3.66 -3.35
C ARG A 80 -4.36 2.43 -2.51
N CYS A 81 -5.38 2.49 -1.67
CA CYS A 81 -5.88 1.38 -0.87
C CYS A 81 -7.39 1.28 -1.07
N ASN A 82 -7.87 0.12 -1.51
CA ASN A 82 -9.29 -0.16 -1.66
C ASN A 82 -9.72 -1.16 -0.58
N THR A 83 -10.93 -0.96 -0.06
CA THR A 83 -11.54 -1.79 0.98
C THR A 83 -12.97 -2.17 0.61
N THR A 84 -13.51 -3.24 1.19
CA THR A 84 -14.92 -3.66 1.01
C THR A 84 -15.91 -2.67 1.62
N LEU A 85 -15.49 -1.95 2.67
CA LEU A 85 -16.24 -0.89 3.31
C LEU A 85 -15.52 0.44 3.11
N GLN A 86 -16.27 1.51 2.87
CA GLN A 86 -15.72 2.86 2.79
C GLN A 86 -16.56 3.80 3.66
N ASN A 87 -15.87 4.62 4.45
CA ASN A 87 -16.46 5.70 5.23
C ASN A 87 -15.41 6.80 5.43
N ASP A 88 -15.83 7.92 6.00
CA ASP A 88 -14.98 9.11 6.13
C ASP A 88 -13.73 8.87 6.98
N GLU A 89 -13.83 8.11 8.08
CA GLU A 89 -12.68 7.81 8.94
C GLU A 89 -11.65 6.91 8.27
N LEU A 90 -12.09 5.83 7.60
CA LEU A 90 -11.20 4.97 6.80
C LEU A 90 -10.54 5.76 5.68
N ASN A 91 -11.31 6.61 4.99
CA ASN A 91 -10.78 7.46 3.93
C ASN A 91 -9.76 8.47 4.47
N GLN A 92 -9.94 9.01 5.68
CA GLN A 92 -8.96 9.88 6.32
C GLN A 92 -7.64 9.14 6.59
N ILE A 93 -7.69 7.91 7.12
CA ILE A 93 -6.51 7.07 7.33
C ILE A 93 -5.78 6.85 5.99
N ILE A 94 -6.50 6.41 4.96
CA ILE A 94 -5.90 6.12 3.64
C ILE A 94 -5.31 7.40 3.01
N ASN A 95 -6.03 8.53 3.08
CA ASN A 95 -5.58 9.79 2.50
C ASN A 95 -4.35 10.36 3.22
N ALA A 96 -4.25 10.21 4.54
CA ALA A 96 -3.07 10.65 5.30
C ALA A 96 -1.81 9.89 4.85
N HIS A 97 -1.91 8.57 4.66
CA HIS A 97 -0.79 7.76 4.18
C HIS A 97 -0.50 7.99 2.69
N ASN A 98 -1.53 8.29 1.91
CA ASN A 98 -1.36 8.73 0.53
C ASN A 98 -0.53 10.01 0.43
N GLU A 99 -0.86 11.02 1.23
CA GLU A 99 -0.11 12.28 1.28
C GLU A 99 1.34 12.04 1.73
N GLN A 100 1.56 11.19 2.74
CA GLN A 100 2.92 10.82 3.16
C GLN A 100 3.71 10.13 2.04
N ALA A 101 3.08 9.19 1.32
CA ALA A 101 3.71 8.49 0.20
C ALA A 101 4.07 9.46 -0.95
N ALA A 102 3.24 10.48 -1.21
CA ALA A 102 3.47 11.46 -2.26
C ALA A 102 4.77 12.27 -2.10
N HIS A 103 5.31 12.34 -0.88
CA HIS A 103 6.58 13.01 -0.54
C HIS A 103 7.70 12.04 -0.14
N THR A 104 7.50 10.74 -0.35
CA THR A 104 8.45 9.69 0.02
C THR A 104 8.95 8.95 -1.21
N CYS A 105 10.26 8.77 -1.32
CA CYS A 105 10.89 8.03 -2.40
C CYS A 105 10.40 6.58 -2.45
N GLU A 106 9.77 6.19 -3.55
CA GLU A 106 9.25 4.84 -3.80
C GLU A 106 10.33 3.75 -3.62
N GLN A 107 11.59 4.05 -3.95
CA GLN A 107 12.67 3.05 -3.96
C GLN A 107 13.36 2.83 -2.61
N CYS A 108 13.48 3.88 -1.78
CA CYS A 108 14.31 3.83 -0.58
C CYS A 108 13.67 4.40 0.70
N GLY A 109 12.51 5.06 0.60
CA GLY A 109 11.81 5.60 1.77
C GLY A 109 12.33 6.95 2.29
N ASN A 110 13.40 7.50 1.71
CA ASN A 110 13.84 8.86 2.02
C ASN A 110 12.88 9.91 1.43
N PRO A 111 12.92 11.18 1.87
CA PRO A 111 12.16 12.26 1.24
C PRO A 111 12.40 12.29 -0.27
N GLY A 112 11.31 12.38 -1.03
CA GLY A 112 11.33 12.36 -2.49
C GLY A 112 10.33 13.34 -3.06
N GLU A 113 10.49 13.65 -4.33
CA GLU A 113 9.57 14.51 -5.07
C GLU A 113 9.12 13.83 -6.36
N ILE A 114 8.00 14.30 -6.92
CA ILE A 114 7.47 13.76 -8.17
C ILE A 114 8.47 14.02 -9.29
N ARG A 115 8.99 12.93 -9.85
CA ARG A 115 9.83 12.91 -11.05
C ARG A 115 8.98 12.50 -12.23
N VAL A 116 9.07 13.26 -13.32
CA VAL A 116 8.40 12.95 -14.58
C VAL A 116 9.45 12.56 -15.60
N GLU A 117 9.40 11.31 -16.05
CA GLU A 117 10.26 10.80 -17.11
C GLU A 117 9.40 10.34 -18.28
N ARG A 118 9.47 11.09 -19.38
CA ARG A 118 8.59 10.94 -20.56
C ARG A 118 7.11 11.03 -20.18
N ARG A 119 6.45 9.89 -19.94
CA ARG A 119 5.04 9.78 -19.55
C ARG A 119 4.83 9.09 -18.20
N TRP A 120 5.91 8.65 -17.57
CA TRP A 120 5.88 7.95 -16.29
C TRP A 120 6.18 8.93 -15.16
N LYS A 121 5.31 8.93 -14.15
CA LYS A 121 5.52 9.70 -12.93
C LYS A 121 5.93 8.73 -11.82
N THR A 122 6.96 9.08 -11.05
CA THR A 122 7.39 8.36 -9.84
C THR A 122 7.83 9.34 -8.76
N VAL A 123 7.65 9.05 -7.48
CA VAL A 123 8.22 9.83 -6.37
C VAL A 123 9.61 9.31 -6.04
N LEU A 124 10.66 10.10 -6.24
CA LEU A 124 12.04 9.69 -5.98
C LEU A 124 12.88 10.80 -5.36
N CYS A 125 13.82 10.41 -4.51
CA CYS A 125 14.91 11.28 -4.08
C CYS A 125 15.95 11.46 -5.19
N ASP A 126 16.79 12.48 -5.09
CA ASP A 126 17.85 12.77 -6.09
C ASP A 126 18.75 11.58 -6.37
N MET A 127 19.15 10.84 -5.32
CA MET A 127 20.05 9.70 -5.44
C MET A 127 19.42 8.51 -6.17
N CYS A 128 18.12 8.28 -6.03
CA CYS A 128 17.43 7.20 -6.74
C CYS A 128 17.07 7.63 -8.16
N ASN A 129 16.76 8.91 -8.36
CA ASN A 129 16.50 9.47 -9.69
C ASN A 129 17.75 9.48 -10.58
N SER A 130 18.94 9.75 -10.04
CA SER A 130 20.20 9.78 -10.80
C SER A 130 20.71 8.40 -11.24
N LYS A 131 20.12 7.31 -10.72
CA LYS A 131 20.50 5.93 -11.04
C LYS A 131 19.59 5.27 -12.08
N LYS A 132 18.59 6.01 -12.58
CA LYS A 132 17.67 5.54 -13.62
C LYS A 132 18.32 5.54 -15.00
#